data_AF-A0A946PCP4-F1
#
_entry.id   AF-A0A946PCP4-F1
#
_cell.length_a   1.000
_cell.length_b   1.000
_cell.length_c   1.000
_cell.angle_alpha   90.00
_cell.angle_beta   90.00
_cell.angle_gamma   90.00
#
_symmetry.space_group_name_H-M   'P 1'
#
loop_
_entity.id
_entity.type
_entity.pdbx_description
1 polymer ?
#
loop_
_entity_poly.entity_id
_entity_poly.type
_entity_poly.pdbx_seq_one_letter_code
_entity_poly.pdbx_strand_id
1 'polypeptide(L)'
;GTALDLSGLKTLDDKVAAELAKWPGLTLNINGLTLIVANVAKELAAWKGTALDLSGLKTLDDKVAAELAKWPGLTLNINGLASIDANVAKELAAWKGATLDLSGLEQLSQPAAEALAEWHGELLRLTSLKSIGNDVAQELVKADAESLDLVRLVSVSEETFAILKQNPRITLPANLLPATVNPEKAMKSSAALDISSATDVPPNKRLPLPADLPETITNSIGIKMKMIPAGNFNFRLTKNSKDREIKITDPYFIGITEVTNAQWKAVMGSVPSKWKDDERPVEQVKLEDILTYCEKLSALPKERAAGRVYRFPTEAEWEFACRAGSPTLWPTTIEPSMRGDFGWFGDNSEGQTHPVGQKRANAWGLYDMRGNVSEFCSKPISQAIRANTKVQELIQSGASQLALGGNWRSKSSLRGLTISRESPFVGFRLVLSPSGMK
;
A
#
# COMPACT_ATOMS: atom_id res chain seq x y z
N GLY A 1 -24.70 -18.32 7.36
CA GLY A 1 -23.85 -17.65 6.35
C GLY A 1 -22.53 -18.40 6.25
N THR A 2 -21.72 -18.13 5.24
CA THR A 2 -20.36 -18.72 5.11
C THR A 2 -19.33 -18.04 6.01
N ALA A 3 -19.52 -16.76 6.31
CA ALA A 3 -18.76 -16.00 7.30
C ALA A 3 -19.68 -15.50 8.42
N LEU A 4 -19.12 -15.36 9.63
CA LEU A 4 -19.73 -14.76 10.81
C LEU A 4 -18.75 -13.72 11.37
N ASP A 5 -19.18 -12.46 11.36
CA ASP A 5 -18.40 -11.34 11.89
C ASP A 5 -18.96 -10.91 13.24
N LEU A 6 -18.12 -11.03 14.25
CA LEU A 6 -18.35 -10.68 15.65
C LEU A 6 -17.22 -9.74 16.14
N SER A 7 -16.65 -8.89 15.28
CA SER A 7 -15.66 -7.85 15.63
C SER A 7 -16.15 -6.86 16.71
N GLY A 8 -17.47 -6.76 16.92
CA GLY A 8 -18.08 -6.05 18.04
C GLY A 8 -17.94 -6.74 19.41
N LEU A 9 -17.74 -8.06 19.45
CA LEU A 9 -17.68 -8.87 20.68
C LEU A 9 -16.41 -8.56 21.47
N LYS A 10 -16.54 -8.16 22.74
CA LYS A 10 -15.41 -7.76 23.61
C LYS A 10 -15.02 -8.78 24.67
N THR A 11 -15.93 -9.71 24.98
CA THR A 11 -15.74 -10.79 25.94
C THR A 11 -16.40 -12.05 25.39
N LEU A 12 -15.79 -13.20 25.66
CA LEU A 12 -16.32 -14.51 25.29
C LEU A 12 -16.09 -15.47 26.46
N ASP A 13 -17.13 -16.14 26.92
CA ASP A 13 -17.03 -17.24 27.90
C ASP A 13 -16.99 -18.61 27.19
N ASP A 14 -16.68 -19.66 27.96
CA ASP A 14 -16.53 -21.02 27.47
C ASP A 14 -17.85 -21.61 26.92
N LYS A 15 -19.00 -21.28 27.52
CA LYS A 15 -20.31 -21.73 27.05
C LYS A 15 -20.67 -21.13 25.70
N VAL A 16 -20.48 -19.82 25.54
CA VAL A 16 -20.72 -19.15 24.25
C VAL A 16 -19.70 -19.60 23.21
N ALA A 17 -18.44 -19.86 23.58
CA ALA A 17 -17.45 -20.44 22.69
C ALA A 17 -17.86 -21.85 22.21
N ALA A 18 -18.38 -22.69 23.10
CA ALA A 18 -18.87 -24.04 22.77
C ALA A 18 -20.09 -24.01 21.82
N GLU A 19 -20.97 -23.01 21.92
CA GLU A 19 -22.05 -22.82 20.94
C GLU A 19 -21.53 -22.27 19.60
N LEU A 20 -20.56 -21.35 19.62
CA LEU A 20 -19.89 -20.87 18.39
C LEU A 20 -19.16 -22.02 17.67
N ALA A 21 -18.57 -22.97 18.39
CA ALA A 21 -17.88 -24.12 17.79
C ALA A 21 -18.81 -25.04 16.97
N LYS A 22 -20.11 -25.05 17.26
CA LYS A 22 -21.12 -25.80 16.51
C LYS A 22 -21.55 -25.09 15.22
N TRP A 23 -21.18 -23.82 15.03
CA TRP A 23 -21.61 -23.02 13.89
C TRP A 23 -20.99 -23.53 12.57
N PRO A 24 -21.80 -23.92 11.56
CA PRO A 24 -21.34 -24.69 10.40
C PRO A 24 -20.72 -23.84 9.27
N GLY A 25 -20.28 -22.61 9.56
CA GLY A 25 -19.65 -21.75 8.56
C GLY A 25 -18.14 -21.90 8.49
N LEU A 26 -17.53 -21.15 7.56
CA LEU A 26 -16.13 -21.30 7.15
C LEU A 26 -15.21 -20.23 7.75
N THR A 27 -15.71 -19.02 8.00
CA THR A 27 -14.91 -17.90 8.52
C THR A 27 -15.54 -17.32 9.77
N LEU A 28 -14.78 -17.26 10.86
CA LEU A 28 -15.17 -16.66 12.13
C LEU A 28 -14.24 -15.49 12.43
N ASN A 29 -14.78 -14.27 12.38
CA ASN A 29 -14.06 -13.08 12.80
C ASN A 29 -14.49 -12.70 14.22
N ILE A 30 -13.60 -12.85 15.19
CA ILE A 30 -13.78 -12.47 16.60
C ILE A 30 -12.67 -11.50 17.05
N ASN A 31 -12.14 -10.71 16.12
CA ASN A 31 -11.06 -9.73 16.37
C ASN A 31 -11.45 -8.54 17.27
N GLY A 32 -12.67 -8.55 17.83
CA GLY A 32 -13.08 -7.64 18.89
C GLY A 32 -12.52 -8.00 20.28
N LEU A 33 -12.14 -9.27 20.49
CA LEU A 33 -11.59 -9.80 21.74
C LEU A 33 -10.13 -9.36 21.92
N THR A 34 -9.79 -8.79 23.08
CA THR A 34 -8.41 -8.38 23.41
C THR A 34 -7.65 -9.39 24.26
N LEU A 35 -8.35 -10.33 24.88
CA LEU A 35 -7.83 -11.44 25.69
C LEU A 35 -8.83 -12.60 25.61
N ILE A 36 -8.33 -13.84 25.66
CA ILE A 36 -9.11 -15.06 25.92
C ILE A 36 -8.35 -15.93 26.92
N VAL A 37 -9.04 -16.91 27.52
CA VAL A 37 -8.44 -17.89 28.45
C VAL A 37 -8.44 -19.29 27.83
N ALA A 38 -7.61 -20.20 28.36
CA ALA A 38 -7.42 -21.53 27.77
C ALA A 38 -8.73 -22.32 27.52
N ASN A 39 -9.71 -22.27 28.45
CA ASN A 39 -11.02 -22.91 28.23
C ASN A 39 -11.75 -22.34 27.00
N VAL A 40 -11.70 -21.02 26.79
CA VAL A 40 -12.33 -20.37 25.62
C VAL A 40 -11.63 -20.78 24.32
N ALA A 41 -10.29 -20.82 24.34
CA ALA A 41 -9.50 -21.28 23.19
C ALA A 41 -9.75 -22.76 22.85
N LYS A 42 -9.89 -23.62 23.87
CA LYS A 42 -10.21 -25.04 23.71
C LYS A 42 -11.56 -25.25 23.03
N GLU A 43 -12.60 -24.53 23.47
CA GLU A 43 -13.91 -24.63 22.86
C GLU A 43 -13.90 -24.06 21.44
N LEU A 44 -13.21 -22.93 21.18
CA LEU A 44 -12.99 -22.41 19.83
C LEU A 44 -12.24 -23.40 18.92
N ALA A 45 -11.28 -24.17 19.45
CA ALA A 45 -10.52 -25.16 18.69
C ALA A 45 -11.38 -26.36 18.22
N ALA A 46 -12.55 -26.59 18.82
CA ALA A 46 -13.50 -27.58 18.33
C ALA A 46 -14.28 -27.14 17.07
N TRP A 47 -14.19 -25.86 16.68
CA TRP A 47 -14.84 -25.30 15.50
C TRP A 47 -14.22 -25.83 14.19
N LYS A 48 -15.05 -26.31 13.26
CA LYS A 48 -14.62 -26.96 12.01
C LYS A 48 -14.51 -26.04 10.79
N GLY A 49 -14.42 -24.73 11.00
CA GLY A 49 -14.23 -23.77 9.91
C GLY A 49 -12.78 -23.72 9.39
N THR A 50 -12.55 -22.86 8.40
CA THR A 50 -11.27 -22.75 7.69
C THR A 50 -10.46 -21.52 8.08
N ALA A 51 -11.08 -20.42 8.51
CA ALA A 51 -10.39 -19.16 8.81
C ALA A 51 -10.87 -18.53 10.13
N LEU A 52 -9.95 -18.31 11.07
CA LEU A 52 -10.19 -17.73 12.39
C LEU A 52 -9.40 -16.42 12.55
N ASP A 53 -10.10 -15.31 12.75
CA ASP A 53 -9.47 -14.02 13.02
C ASP A 53 -9.60 -13.63 14.51
N LEU A 54 -8.44 -13.67 15.18
CA LEU A 54 -8.20 -13.29 16.57
C LEU A 54 -7.26 -12.07 16.66
N SER A 55 -7.14 -11.26 15.59
CA SER A 55 -6.24 -10.09 15.52
C SER A 55 -6.53 -8.96 16.53
N GLY A 56 -7.57 -9.11 17.36
CA GLY A 56 -7.82 -8.24 18.51
C GLY A 56 -6.90 -8.52 19.70
N LEU A 57 -6.44 -9.77 19.87
CA LEU A 57 -5.71 -10.23 21.05
C LEU A 57 -4.44 -9.42 21.26
N LYS A 58 -4.24 -8.87 22.47
CA LYS A 58 -3.08 -8.04 22.83
C LYS A 58 -2.01 -8.79 23.62
N THR A 59 -2.41 -9.90 24.22
CA THR A 59 -1.55 -10.86 24.92
C THR A 59 -2.03 -12.26 24.60
N LEU A 60 -1.10 -13.21 24.59
CA LEU A 60 -1.36 -14.64 24.43
C LEU A 60 -0.45 -15.36 25.43
N ASP A 61 -0.99 -16.32 26.19
CA ASP A 61 -0.19 -17.22 27.03
C ASP A 61 -0.01 -18.59 26.35
N ASP A 62 0.93 -19.36 26.87
CA ASP A 62 1.31 -20.68 26.35
C ASP A 62 0.13 -21.67 26.33
N LYS A 63 -0.72 -21.65 27.36
CA LYS A 63 -1.89 -22.53 27.45
C LYS A 63 -2.96 -22.15 26.43
N VAL A 64 -3.19 -20.87 26.20
CA VAL A 64 -4.10 -20.39 25.15
C VAL A 64 -3.56 -20.78 23.77
N ALA A 65 -2.26 -20.58 23.52
CA ALA A 65 -1.62 -20.98 22.27
C ALA A 65 -1.72 -22.49 22.03
N ALA A 66 -1.46 -23.31 23.04
CA ALA A 66 -1.54 -24.77 22.99
C ALA A 66 -2.94 -25.29 22.65
N GLU A 67 -3.99 -24.62 23.14
CA GLU A 67 -5.37 -24.95 22.77
C GLU A 67 -5.71 -24.51 21.34
N LEU A 68 -5.30 -23.30 20.93
CA LEU A 68 -5.49 -22.81 19.55
C LEU A 68 -4.76 -23.70 18.52
N ALA A 69 -3.59 -24.25 18.86
CA ALA A 69 -2.82 -25.13 17.99
C ALA A 69 -3.51 -26.47 17.66
N LYS A 70 -4.56 -26.84 18.40
CA LYS A 70 -5.40 -28.02 18.12
C LYS A 70 -6.49 -27.76 17.07
N TRP A 71 -6.71 -26.50 16.71
CA TRP A 71 -7.78 -26.11 15.80
C TRP A 71 -7.50 -26.61 14.36
N PRO A 72 -8.41 -27.38 13.73
CA PRO A 72 -8.15 -28.05 12.44
C PRO A 72 -8.31 -27.15 11.20
N GLY A 73 -8.31 -25.82 11.38
CA GLY A 73 -8.50 -24.87 10.30
C GLY A 73 -7.23 -24.60 9.46
N LEU A 74 -7.38 -23.72 8.48
CA LEU A 74 -6.34 -23.42 7.48
C LEU A 74 -5.68 -22.06 7.67
N THR A 75 -6.39 -21.06 8.21
CA THR A 75 -5.87 -19.68 8.36
C THR A 75 -6.14 -19.16 9.76
N LEU A 76 -5.07 -18.82 10.49
CA LEU A 76 -5.13 -18.29 11.86
C LEU A 76 -4.45 -16.92 11.89
N ASN A 77 -5.23 -15.88 12.17
CA ASN A 77 -4.72 -14.50 12.24
C ASN A 77 -4.68 -14.04 13.71
N ILE A 78 -3.50 -13.68 14.22
CA ILE A 78 -3.32 -13.13 15.57
C ILE A 78 -2.49 -11.84 15.52
N ASN A 79 -2.85 -10.96 14.59
CA ASN A 79 -2.12 -9.71 14.29
C ASN A 79 -2.20 -8.61 15.36
N GLY A 80 -2.74 -8.91 16.54
CA GLY A 80 -2.88 -7.95 17.64
C GLY A 80 -1.70 -7.93 18.61
N LEU A 81 -0.84 -8.96 18.57
CA LEU A 81 0.31 -9.15 19.45
C LEU A 81 1.51 -8.36 18.93
N ALA A 82 2.14 -7.55 19.79
CA ALA A 82 3.37 -6.80 19.43
C ALA A 82 4.65 -7.64 19.61
N SER A 83 4.61 -8.65 20.49
CA SER A 83 5.69 -9.59 20.81
C SER A 83 5.10 -10.88 21.38
N ILE A 84 5.84 -11.99 21.29
CA ILE A 84 5.55 -13.27 21.95
C ILE A 84 6.82 -13.82 22.60
N ASP A 85 6.67 -14.65 23.63
CA ASP A 85 7.77 -15.44 24.20
C ASP A 85 7.97 -16.78 23.46
N ALA A 86 9.02 -17.51 23.84
CA ALA A 86 9.40 -18.77 23.21
C ALA A 86 8.39 -19.91 23.43
N ASN A 87 7.67 -19.94 24.56
CA ASN A 87 6.67 -20.97 24.83
C ASN A 87 5.43 -20.73 23.95
N VAL A 88 4.96 -19.48 23.88
CA VAL A 88 3.88 -19.07 22.99
C VAL A 88 4.23 -19.35 21.53
N ALA A 89 5.43 -19.01 21.10
CA ALA A 89 5.92 -19.30 19.75
C ALA A 89 5.94 -20.80 19.43
N LYS A 90 6.42 -21.63 20.36
CA LYS A 90 6.48 -23.09 20.22
C LYS A 90 5.11 -23.74 20.11
N GLU A 91 4.17 -23.33 20.96
CA GLU A 91 2.80 -23.86 20.91
C GLU A 91 2.10 -23.44 19.61
N LEU A 92 2.29 -22.20 19.14
CA LEU A 92 1.80 -21.78 17.81
C LEU A 92 2.47 -22.54 16.66
N ALA A 93 3.75 -22.89 16.76
CA ALA A 93 4.47 -23.66 15.75
C ALA A 93 3.97 -25.11 15.62
N ALA A 94 3.32 -25.66 16.65
CA ALA A 94 2.67 -26.98 16.59
C ALA A 94 1.37 -27.01 15.77
N TRP A 95 0.82 -25.85 15.38
CA TRP A 95 -0.43 -25.73 14.63
C TRP A 95 -0.27 -26.11 13.15
N LYS A 96 -1.09 -27.05 12.67
CA LYS A 96 -0.94 -27.68 11.34
C LYS A 96 -1.75 -27.02 10.21
N GLY A 97 -1.95 -25.71 10.28
CA GLY A 97 -2.68 -24.96 9.25
C GLY A 97 -1.82 -24.52 8.07
N ALA A 98 -2.45 -23.89 7.08
CA ALA A 98 -1.79 -23.41 5.87
C ALA A 98 -1.22 -21.99 6.00
N THR A 99 -1.84 -21.11 6.80
CA THR A 99 -1.39 -19.71 6.94
C THR A 99 -1.46 -19.25 8.39
N LEU A 100 -0.30 -18.93 8.96
CA LEU A 100 -0.16 -18.33 10.28
C LEU A 100 0.20 -16.85 10.11
N ASP A 101 -0.75 -15.96 10.39
CA ASP A 101 -0.54 -14.50 10.29
C ASP A 101 -0.26 -13.90 11.68
N LEU A 102 1.02 -13.58 11.88
CA LEU A 102 1.57 -12.89 13.04
C LEU A 102 2.17 -11.54 12.62
N SER A 103 1.60 -10.91 11.58
CA SER A 103 1.97 -9.60 11.07
C SER A 103 1.82 -8.45 12.08
N GLY A 104 1.28 -8.70 13.27
CA GLY A 104 1.30 -7.77 14.40
C GLY A 104 2.67 -7.62 15.06
N LEU A 105 3.52 -8.64 15.00
CA LEU A 105 4.78 -8.67 15.74
C LEU A 105 5.71 -7.56 15.27
N GLU A 106 6.05 -6.65 16.19
CA GLU A 106 7.02 -5.57 15.99
C GLU A 106 8.42 -5.99 16.46
N GLN A 107 8.50 -6.98 17.35
CA GLN A 107 9.74 -7.53 17.90
C GLN A 107 9.65 -9.06 17.98
N LEU A 108 10.80 -9.73 17.83
CA LEU A 108 10.96 -11.17 17.96
C LEU A 108 12.32 -11.46 18.60
N SER A 109 12.36 -12.30 19.64
CA SER A 109 13.60 -12.76 20.28
C SER A 109 14.13 -14.03 19.60
N GLN A 110 15.45 -14.30 19.67
CA GLN A 110 16.04 -15.52 19.10
C GLN A 110 15.28 -16.81 19.47
N PRO A 111 14.94 -17.12 20.74
CA PRO A 111 14.26 -18.39 21.06
C PRO A 111 12.81 -18.48 20.54
N ALA A 112 12.16 -17.33 20.32
CA ALA A 112 10.84 -17.28 19.67
C ALA A 112 10.95 -17.43 18.15
N ALA A 113 12.05 -16.96 17.55
CA ALA A 113 12.35 -17.16 16.13
C ALA A 113 12.73 -18.62 15.83
N GLU A 114 13.52 -19.27 16.71
CA GLU A 114 13.84 -20.70 16.67
C GLU A 114 12.56 -21.54 16.68
N ALA A 115 11.68 -21.29 17.66
CA ALA A 115 10.41 -21.99 17.77
C ALA A 115 9.48 -21.77 16.55
N LEU A 116 9.35 -20.53 16.04
CA LEU A 116 8.56 -20.26 14.84
C LEU A 116 9.16 -20.87 13.55
N ALA A 117 10.47 -21.10 13.49
CA ALA A 117 11.10 -21.73 12.33
C ALA A 117 10.72 -23.21 12.17
N GLU A 118 10.32 -23.89 13.26
CA GLU A 118 9.78 -25.26 13.23
C GLU A 118 8.36 -25.35 12.63
N TRP A 119 7.66 -24.22 12.40
CA TRP A 119 6.30 -24.23 11.87
C TRP A 119 6.26 -24.66 10.39
N HIS A 120 5.50 -25.71 10.11
CA HIS A 120 5.35 -26.29 8.77
C HIS A 120 3.96 -25.96 8.19
N GLY A 121 3.93 -25.09 7.18
CA GLY A 121 2.72 -24.71 6.42
C GLY A 121 3.06 -23.81 5.23
N GLU A 122 2.04 -23.41 4.45
CA GLU A 122 2.23 -22.67 3.19
C GLU A 122 2.81 -21.26 3.42
N LEU A 123 2.33 -20.53 4.44
CA LEU A 123 2.66 -19.12 4.62
C LEU A 123 2.74 -18.67 6.09
N LEU A 124 3.95 -18.32 6.53
CA LEU A 124 4.20 -17.62 7.79
C LEU A 124 4.37 -16.11 7.52
N ARG A 125 3.58 -15.26 8.15
CA ARG A 125 3.64 -13.80 7.94
C ARG A 125 4.13 -13.10 9.21
N LEU A 126 5.29 -12.44 9.12
CA LEU A 126 5.90 -11.67 10.22
C LEU A 126 6.09 -10.20 9.81
N THR A 127 5.08 -9.63 9.15
CA THR A 127 5.33 -8.46 8.30
C THR A 127 5.63 -7.16 9.05
N SER A 128 5.25 -6.96 10.32
CA SER A 128 5.57 -5.69 11.02
C SER A 128 6.95 -5.62 11.68
N LEU A 129 7.78 -6.66 11.53
CA LEU A 129 9.20 -6.60 11.90
C LEU A 129 9.92 -5.57 11.01
N LYS A 130 10.38 -4.46 11.61
CA LYS A 130 11.09 -3.37 10.90
C LYS A 130 12.60 -3.59 10.86
N SER A 131 13.14 -4.39 11.77
CA SER A 131 14.55 -4.75 11.88
C SER A 131 14.67 -6.03 12.70
N ILE A 132 15.67 -6.86 12.42
CA ILE A 132 16.04 -8.03 13.23
C ILE A 132 17.56 -8.11 13.37
N GLY A 133 18.04 -8.81 14.41
CA GLY A 133 19.46 -9.09 14.61
C GLY A 133 19.95 -10.32 13.84
N ASN A 134 21.27 -10.52 13.84
CA ASN A 134 21.92 -11.70 13.24
C ASN A 134 21.41 -13.00 13.88
N ASP A 135 21.19 -13.00 15.19
CA ASP A 135 20.66 -14.10 16.00
C ASP A 135 19.27 -14.53 15.53
N VAL A 136 18.33 -13.59 15.43
CA VAL A 136 16.97 -13.84 14.93
C VAL A 136 16.99 -14.32 13.47
N ALA A 137 17.88 -13.77 12.64
CA ALA A 137 18.01 -14.22 11.25
C ALA A 137 18.63 -15.62 11.12
N GLN A 138 19.57 -16.00 11.99
CA GLN A 138 20.14 -17.35 12.05
C GLN A 138 19.10 -18.42 12.40
N GLU A 139 18.00 -18.04 13.06
CA GLU A 139 16.86 -18.92 13.28
C GLU A 139 15.86 -18.88 12.11
N LEU A 140 15.42 -17.68 11.70
CA LEU A 140 14.43 -17.55 10.62
C LEU A 140 14.90 -18.12 9.28
N VAL A 141 16.21 -18.15 9.00
CA VAL A 141 16.77 -18.80 7.80
C VAL A 141 16.47 -20.31 7.76
N LYS A 142 16.27 -20.95 8.91
CA LYS A 142 15.96 -22.38 9.03
C LYS A 142 14.47 -22.70 8.81
N ALA A 143 13.60 -21.70 8.61
CA ALA A 143 12.15 -21.87 8.58
C ALA A 143 11.68 -22.88 7.53
N ASP A 144 10.87 -23.86 7.95
CA ASP A 144 10.38 -24.96 7.10
C ASP A 144 9.09 -24.63 6.33
N ALA A 145 8.43 -23.50 6.63
CA ALA A 145 7.31 -22.97 5.86
C ALA A 145 7.64 -22.86 4.35
N GLU A 146 6.63 -23.00 3.48
CA GLU A 146 6.83 -22.83 2.03
C GLU A 146 7.13 -21.36 1.65
N SER A 147 6.64 -20.40 2.44
CA SER A 147 6.90 -18.98 2.32
C SER A 147 6.95 -18.29 3.69
N LEU A 148 7.94 -17.42 3.89
CA LEU A 148 8.10 -16.57 5.08
C LEU A 148 8.15 -15.09 4.67
N ASP A 149 7.11 -14.33 5.01
CA ASP A 149 6.94 -12.92 4.65
C ASP A 149 7.59 -11.97 5.68
N LEU A 150 8.74 -11.38 5.33
CA LEU A 150 9.47 -10.34 6.10
C LEU A 150 9.41 -8.95 5.42
N VAL A 151 8.36 -8.71 4.63
CA VAL A 151 8.27 -7.65 3.61
C VAL A 151 8.25 -6.19 4.11
N ARG A 152 8.34 -5.90 5.42
CA ARG A 152 8.50 -4.53 5.95
C ARG A 152 9.77 -4.32 6.77
N LEU A 153 10.75 -5.23 6.71
CA LEU A 153 12.11 -4.93 7.15
C LEU A 153 12.60 -3.64 6.43
N VAL A 154 13.15 -2.71 7.20
CA VAL A 154 13.58 -1.39 6.71
C VAL A 154 15.09 -1.36 6.51
N SER A 155 15.84 -1.92 7.48
CA SER A 155 17.30 -2.00 7.45
C SER A 155 17.77 -3.13 8.35
N VAL A 156 18.80 -3.84 7.93
CA VAL A 156 19.50 -4.88 8.70
C VAL A 156 21.01 -4.74 8.48
N SER A 157 21.86 -5.52 9.17
CA SER A 157 23.30 -5.56 8.86
C SER A 157 23.59 -6.28 7.53
N GLU A 158 24.79 -6.10 6.97
CA GLU A 158 25.27 -6.91 5.82
C GLU A 158 25.19 -8.41 6.12
N GLU A 159 25.57 -8.80 7.33
CA GLU A 159 25.54 -10.18 7.80
C GLU A 159 24.11 -10.72 7.93
N THR A 160 23.20 -9.99 8.58
CA THR A 160 21.77 -10.36 8.68
C THR A 160 21.15 -10.53 7.29
N PHE A 161 21.43 -9.61 6.35
CA PHE A 161 20.92 -9.73 4.98
C PHE A 161 21.48 -10.97 4.26
N ALA A 162 22.77 -11.24 4.40
CA ALA A 162 23.44 -12.40 3.83
C ALA A 162 22.93 -13.72 4.44
N ILE A 163 22.57 -13.74 5.72
CA ILE A 163 21.91 -14.88 6.37
C ILE A 163 20.53 -15.12 5.75
N LEU A 164 19.64 -14.13 5.76
CA LEU A 164 18.26 -14.29 5.26
C LEU A 164 18.21 -14.71 3.78
N LYS A 165 19.17 -14.27 2.97
CA LYS A 165 19.26 -14.64 1.54
C LYS A 165 19.60 -16.11 1.28
N GLN A 166 20.03 -16.89 2.27
CA GLN A 166 20.35 -18.32 2.10
C GLN A 166 19.08 -19.18 1.94
N ASN A 167 17.93 -18.71 2.45
CA ASN A 167 16.65 -19.39 2.27
C ASN A 167 15.78 -18.64 1.25
N PRO A 168 15.56 -19.18 0.03
CA PRO A 168 14.80 -18.52 -1.03
C PRO A 168 13.30 -18.42 -0.75
N ARG A 169 12.79 -19.12 0.28
CA ARG A 169 11.40 -19.02 0.74
C ARG A 169 11.14 -17.76 1.57
N ILE A 170 12.19 -17.02 1.96
CA ILE A 170 12.05 -15.77 2.71
C ILE A 170 11.81 -14.61 1.74
N THR A 171 10.56 -14.12 1.74
CA THR A 171 10.17 -12.93 0.99
C THR A 171 10.67 -11.68 1.70
N LEU A 172 11.84 -11.20 1.27
CA LEU A 172 12.41 -9.94 1.73
C LEU A 172 11.82 -8.74 0.96
N PRO A 173 11.79 -7.54 1.56
CA PRO A 173 11.46 -6.32 0.83
C PRO A 173 12.49 -6.08 -0.28
N ALA A 174 12.03 -5.70 -1.47
CA ALA A 174 12.90 -5.40 -2.62
C ALA A 174 13.96 -4.31 -2.33
N ASN A 175 13.66 -3.42 -1.38
CA ASN A 175 14.51 -2.29 -0.99
C ASN A 175 15.31 -2.54 0.31
N LEU A 176 15.41 -3.79 0.79
CA LEU A 176 16.14 -4.09 2.02
C LEU A 176 17.64 -3.88 1.80
N LEU A 177 18.15 -2.74 2.26
CA LEU A 177 19.57 -2.41 2.20
C LEU A 177 20.29 -2.87 3.47
N PRO A 178 21.50 -3.41 3.36
CA PRO A 178 22.36 -3.61 4.50
C PRO A 178 22.99 -2.28 4.95
N ALA A 179 23.09 -2.08 6.27
CA ALA A 179 23.60 -0.85 6.85
C ALA A 179 25.13 -0.72 6.69
N THR A 180 25.58 0.25 5.90
CA THR A 180 27.00 0.63 5.76
C THR A 180 27.40 1.69 6.80
N VAL A 181 28.68 1.71 7.16
CA VAL A 181 29.17 2.17 8.47
C VAL A 181 29.41 3.70 8.62
N ASN A 182 29.00 4.21 9.79
CA ASN A 182 29.36 5.47 10.50
C ASN A 182 28.67 6.82 10.11
N PRO A 183 27.85 7.46 11.01
CA PRO A 183 27.09 8.68 10.68
C PRO A 183 27.75 10.07 10.91
N GLU A 184 28.90 10.18 11.57
CA GLU A 184 29.32 11.45 12.22
C GLU A 184 29.66 12.66 11.30
N LYS A 185 29.76 12.49 9.98
CA LYS A 185 30.40 13.48 9.09
C LYS A 185 29.47 14.49 8.41
N ALA A 186 28.15 14.42 8.59
CA ALA A 186 27.16 15.07 7.71
C ALA A 186 26.40 16.28 8.30
N MET A 187 26.72 16.76 9.50
CA MET A 187 25.85 17.70 10.25
C MET A 187 26.46 19.09 10.52
N LYS A 188 26.81 19.84 9.46
CA LYS A 188 27.05 21.31 9.51
C LYS A 188 26.61 21.99 8.21
N SER A 189 25.97 23.17 8.33
CA SER A 189 25.30 23.97 7.27
C SER A 189 23.89 23.44 6.90
N SER A 190 22.81 24.23 6.80
CA SER A 190 22.66 25.71 6.82
C SER A 190 21.35 26.15 7.52
N ALA A 191 21.19 27.46 7.76
CA ALA A 191 20.13 28.05 8.59
C ALA A 191 18.84 28.43 7.83
N ALA A 192 17.81 28.83 8.59
CA ALA A 192 16.44 29.10 8.15
C ALA A 192 16.22 30.45 7.43
N LEU A 193 15.07 30.58 6.76
CA LEU A 193 14.46 31.84 6.32
C LEU A 193 12.94 31.82 6.56
N ASP A 194 12.39 33.00 6.83
CA ASP A 194 11.06 33.26 7.38
C ASP A 194 10.35 34.35 6.56
N ILE A 195 9.07 34.16 6.19
CA ILE A 195 8.23 35.19 5.53
C ILE A 195 6.73 34.95 5.84
N SER A 196 6.01 36.00 6.22
CA SER A 196 4.60 35.95 6.66
C SER A 196 3.56 36.39 5.62
N SER A 197 2.31 35.95 5.88
CA SER A 197 1.02 36.67 5.68
C SER A 197 0.48 37.04 4.27
N ALA A 198 -0.69 36.46 3.92
CA ALA A 198 -1.81 37.14 3.20
C ALA A 198 -3.16 36.37 3.38
N THR A 199 -4.29 37.08 3.24
CA THR A 199 -5.66 36.76 3.77
C THR A 199 -6.78 37.09 2.75
N ASP A 200 -8.01 36.54 2.72
CA ASP A 200 -8.66 35.40 3.43
C ASP A 200 -9.92 34.91 2.65
N VAL A 201 -10.46 33.71 2.93
CA VAL A 201 -11.78 33.21 2.45
C VAL A 201 -12.39 32.18 3.45
N PRO A 202 -13.69 32.28 3.83
CA PRO A 202 -14.29 31.60 5.00
C PRO A 202 -14.69 30.11 4.80
N PRO A 203 -15.12 29.38 5.86
CA PRO A 203 -14.59 28.04 6.10
C PRO A 203 -15.47 26.90 5.57
N ASN A 204 -14.83 25.95 4.89
CA ASN A 204 -15.29 24.57 4.84
C ASN A 204 -14.30 23.72 5.65
N LYS A 205 -14.79 22.94 6.62
CA LYS A 205 -13.97 22.30 7.67
C LYS A 205 -12.74 21.58 7.10
N ARG A 206 -11.54 22.18 7.27
CA ARG A 206 -10.28 21.43 7.15
C ARG A 206 -10.27 20.35 8.23
N LEU A 207 -10.12 19.10 7.83
CA LEU A 207 -9.64 18.06 8.75
C LEU A 207 -8.24 18.48 9.24
N PRO A 208 -7.89 18.27 10.53
CA PRO A 208 -6.62 18.76 11.06
C PRO A 208 -5.43 18.19 10.28
N LEU A 209 -4.52 19.08 9.88
CA LEU A 209 -3.21 18.71 9.37
C LEU A 209 -2.40 18.06 10.51
N PRO A 210 -1.61 17.01 10.24
CA PRO A 210 -0.42 16.72 11.05
C PRO A 210 0.48 17.97 11.03
N ALA A 211 0.95 18.42 12.19
CA ALA A 211 1.40 19.80 12.37
C ALA A 211 2.63 20.24 11.53
N ASP A 212 3.44 19.28 11.06
CA ASP A 212 4.82 19.56 10.60
C ASP A 212 5.10 19.22 9.12
N LEU A 213 4.09 18.84 8.32
CA LEU A 213 4.30 18.51 6.89
C LEU A 213 4.01 19.70 5.95
N PRO A 214 4.91 20.03 5.01
CA PRO A 214 4.69 21.14 4.08
C PRO A 214 3.56 20.83 3.09
N GLU A 215 2.75 21.82 2.74
CA GLU A 215 1.61 21.66 1.82
C GLU A 215 2.03 21.21 0.41
N THR A 216 3.23 21.62 -0.02
CA THR A 216 3.86 21.18 -1.27
C THR A 216 5.37 21.00 -1.10
N ILE A 217 5.94 20.05 -1.83
CA ILE A 217 7.39 19.92 -2.00
C ILE A 217 7.78 20.06 -3.47
N THR A 218 9.05 20.35 -3.72
CA THR A 218 9.68 20.16 -5.04
C THR A 218 10.88 19.23 -4.89
N ASN A 219 11.07 18.34 -5.85
CA ASN A 219 12.24 17.46 -5.88
C ASN A 219 13.40 18.03 -6.72
N SER A 220 14.55 17.37 -6.69
CA SER A 220 15.79 17.82 -7.33
C SER A 220 15.76 17.90 -8.85
N ILE A 221 14.75 17.31 -9.51
CA ILE A 221 14.49 17.42 -10.95
C ILE A 221 13.28 18.31 -11.27
N GLY A 222 12.75 19.07 -10.29
CA GLY A 222 11.70 20.07 -10.48
C GLY A 222 10.26 19.55 -10.38
N ILE A 223 10.03 18.27 -10.06
CA ILE A 223 8.66 17.76 -9.85
C ILE A 223 8.08 18.39 -8.59
N LYS A 224 6.98 19.15 -8.76
CA LYS A 224 6.18 19.69 -7.66
C LYS A 224 5.15 18.67 -7.23
N MET A 225 5.01 18.46 -5.92
CA MET A 225 4.09 17.48 -5.35
C MET A 225 3.25 18.11 -4.24
N LYS A 226 1.97 17.73 -4.18
CA LYS A 226 0.97 18.21 -3.20
C LYS A 226 0.81 17.19 -2.08
N MET A 227 0.81 17.66 -0.83
CA MET A 227 0.45 16.83 0.33
C MET A 227 -1.05 16.53 0.29
N ILE A 228 -1.38 15.24 0.26
CA ILE A 228 -2.73 14.70 0.37
C ILE A 228 -2.88 14.13 1.78
N PRO A 229 -3.87 14.58 2.58
CA PRO A 229 -4.05 14.10 3.94
C PRO A 229 -4.59 12.66 3.97
N ALA A 230 -4.41 11.97 5.09
CA ALA A 230 -5.19 10.77 5.40
C ALA A 230 -6.70 11.09 5.45
N GLY A 231 -7.55 10.13 5.10
CA GLY A 231 -9.00 10.34 5.08
C GLY A 231 -9.79 9.21 4.41
N ASN A 232 -11.11 9.32 4.45
CA ASN A 232 -12.02 8.33 3.87
C ASN A 232 -12.73 8.91 2.63
N PHE A 233 -13.10 8.04 1.68
CA PHE A 233 -14.02 8.41 0.60
C PHE A 233 -14.89 7.23 0.14
N ASN A 234 -16.04 7.55 -0.44
CA ASN A 234 -16.92 6.55 -1.04
C ASN A 234 -16.50 6.26 -2.48
N PHE A 235 -15.92 5.08 -2.69
CA PHE A 235 -15.58 4.56 -4.01
C PHE A 235 -16.82 3.97 -4.70
N ARG A 236 -17.03 4.36 -5.95
CA ARG A 236 -18.05 3.78 -6.83
C ARG A 236 -17.46 3.53 -8.22
N LEU A 237 -17.49 2.27 -8.67
CA LEU A 237 -16.90 1.87 -9.95
C LEU A 237 -17.67 2.38 -11.17
N THR A 238 -19.01 2.28 -11.14
CA THR A 238 -19.93 2.72 -12.19
C THR A 238 -21.15 3.41 -11.56
N LYS A 239 -21.96 4.15 -12.34
CA LYS A 239 -23.20 4.78 -11.84
C LYS A 239 -24.11 3.79 -11.08
N ASN A 240 -24.13 2.53 -11.50
CA ASN A 240 -25.01 1.47 -11.00
C ASN A 240 -24.34 0.56 -9.94
N SER A 241 -23.08 0.81 -9.59
CA SER A 241 -22.38 0.06 -8.54
C SER A 241 -22.75 0.60 -7.16
N LYS A 242 -22.74 -0.26 -6.14
CA LYS A 242 -22.82 0.17 -4.74
C LYS A 242 -21.58 0.99 -4.34
N ASP A 243 -21.76 1.94 -3.45
CA ASP A 243 -20.64 2.64 -2.80
C ASP A 243 -19.90 1.70 -1.85
N ARG A 244 -18.60 1.92 -1.71
CA ARG A 244 -17.75 1.26 -0.72
C ARG A 244 -16.84 2.30 -0.09
N GLU A 245 -16.85 2.44 1.23
CA GLU A 245 -15.90 3.32 1.91
C GLU A 245 -14.47 2.76 1.73
N ILE A 246 -13.55 3.63 1.35
CA ILE A 246 -12.12 3.37 1.24
C ILE A 246 -11.38 4.36 2.14
N LYS A 247 -10.45 3.85 2.94
CA LYS A 247 -9.62 4.64 3.85
C LYS A 247 -8.21 4.77 3.29
N ILE A 248 -7.77 6.02 3.12
CA ILE A 248 -6.36 6.40 3.02
C ILE A 248 -5.86 6.56 4.45
N THR A 249 -4.98 5.65 4.88
CA THR A 249 -4.50 5.57 6.28
C THR A 249 -3.47 6.64 6.62
N ASP A 250 -2.59 6.93 5.67
CA ASP A 250 -1.43 7.79 5.84
C ASP A 250 -1.49 8.94 4.82
N PRO A 251 -1.04 10.16 5.16
CA PRO A 251 -0.88 11.20 4.16
C PRO A 251 0.17 10.78 3.11
N TYR A 252 0.22 11.45 1.96
CA TYR A 252 1.25 11.21 0.95
C TYR A 252 1.41 12.44 0.05
N PHE A 253 2.57 12.59 -0.57
CA PHE A 253 2.75 13.56 -1.64
C PHE A 253 2.38 12.93 -2.98
N ILE A 254 1.63 13.63 -3.83
CA ILE A 254 1.36 13.23 -5.22
C ILE A 254 1.78 14.35 -6.19
N GLY A 255 2.28 13.98 -7.37
CA GLY A 255 2.65 14.92 -8.42
C GLY A 255 1.48 15.83 -8.77
N ILE A 256 1.74 17.14 -8.79
CA ILE A 256 0.73 18.16 -9.16
C ILE A 256 0.26 17.94 -10.60
N THR A 257 1.16 17.46 -11.46
CA THR A 257 0.94 17.06 -12.85
C THR A 257 1.32 15.59 -13.06
N GLU A 258 1.07 15.09 -14.27
CA GLU A 258 1.77 13.94 -14.84
C GLU A 258 3.31 14.18 -14.87
N VAL A 259 4.11 13.12 -14.94
CA VAL A 259 5.57 13.23 -15.15
C VAL A 259 5.84 13.68 -16.59
N THR A 260 6.65 14.72 -16.79
CA THR A 260 6.94 15.26 -18.12
C THR A 260 8.11 14.58 -18.83
N ASN A 261 8.21 14.79 -20.14
CA ASN A 261 9.34 14.32 -20.95
C ASN A 261 10.70 14.79 -20.41
N ALA A 262 10.82 16.06 -20.01
CA ALA A 262 12.07 16.58 -19.42
C ALA A 262 12.41 15.89 -18.09
N GLN A 263 11.42 15.72 -17.21
CA GLN A 263 11.59 15.05 -15.92
C GLN A 263 12.00 13.58 -16.11
N TRP A 264 11.35 12.87 -17.05
CA TRP A 264 11.71 11.52 -17.46
C TRP A 264 13.15 11.43 -17.96
N LYS A 265 13.50 12.30 -18.92
CA LYS A 265 14.83 12.37 -19.55
C LYS A 265 15.94 12.66 -18.54
N ALA A 266 15.69 13.49 -17.53
CA ALA A 266 16.65 13.80 -16.47
C ALA A 266 17.08 12.57 -15.64
N VAL A 267 16.26 11.52 -15.61
CA VAL A 267 16.51 10.27 -14.85
C VAL A 267 16.88 9.10 -15.77
N MET A 268 16.27 9.02 -16.95
CA MET A 268 16.39 7.86 -17.86
C MET A 268 17.31 8.11 -19.06
N GLY A 269 17.70 9.35 -19.33
CA GLY A 269 18.60 9.74 -20.43
C GLY A 269 17.97 9.77 -21.83
N SER A 270 16.83 9.12 -22.03
CA SER A 270 16.07 9.08 -23.28
C SER A 270 14.59 9.40 -23.05
N VAL A 271 13.84 9.68 -24.13
CA VAL A 271 12.39 9.93 -24.10
C VAL A 271 11.70 8.93 -25.04
N PRO A 272 10.86 8.01 -24.55
CA PRO A 272 10.16 7.01 -25.38
C PRO A 272 8.98 7.60 -26.15
N SER A 273 8.47 8.74 -25.70
CA SER A 273 7.20 9.34 -26.11
C SER A 273 7.14 9.72 -27.60
N LYS A 274 5.94 9.61 -28.16
CA LYS A 274 5.57 10.07 -29.50
C LYS A 274 5.66 11.59 -29.63
N TRP A 275 5.12 12.34 -28.66
CA TRP A 275 5.26 13.80 -28.63
C TRP A 275 6.35 14.16 -27.63
N LYS A 276 7.44 14.73 -28.12
CA LYS A 276 8.72 14.82 -27.38
C LYS A 276 8.99 16.18 -26.73
N ASP A 277 8.05 17.13 -26.81
CA ASP A 277 8.21 18.44 -26.17
C ASP A 277 8.36 18.28 -24.66
N ASP A 278 9.31 19.01 -24.07
CA ASP A 278 9.80 18.80 -22.70
C ASP A 278 8.71 18.88 -21.61
N GLU A 279 7.69 19.72 -21.80
CA GLU A 279 6.58 19.95 -20.85
C GLU A 279 5.35 19.05 -21.07
N ARG A 280 5.34 18.20 -22.11
CA ARG A 280 4.29 17.19 -22.31
C ARG A 280 4.47 16.01 -21.36
N PRO A 281 3.39 15.30 -20.98
CA PRO A 281 3.51 14.09 -20.19
C PRO A 281 4.29 13.01 -20.95
N VAL A 282 5.09 12.23 -20.22
CA VAL A 282 5.76 11.06 -20.78
C VAL A 282 4.74 9.94 -21.01
N GLU A 283 4.69 9.47 -22.25
CA GLU A 283 3.91 8.30 -22.71
C GLU A 283 4.78 7.30 -23.46
N GLN A 284 4.21 6.14 -23.84
CA GLN A 284 4.95 4.95 -24.31
C GLN A 284 5.97 4.41 -23.30
N VAL A 285 5.64 4.54 -22.01
CA VAL A 285 6.40 3.95 -20.91
C VAL A 285 5.84 2.57 -20.54
N LYS A 286 6.70 1.61 -20.23
CA LYS A 286 6.31 0.32 -19.64
C LYS A 286 6.32 0.40 -18.12
N LEU A 287 5.65 -0.55 -17.47
CA LEU A 287 5.67 -0.68 -16.01
C LEU A 287 7.11 -0.83 -15.46
N GLU A 288 7.93 -1.65 -16.11
CA GLU A 288 9.34 -1.86 -15.77
C GLU A 288 10.16 -0.56 -15.86
N ASP A 289 9.92 0.26 -16.89
CA ASP A 289 10.58 1.56 -17.05
C ASP A 289 10.13 2.55 -15.97
N ILE A 290 8.85 2.52 -15.56
CA ILE A 290 8.31 3.37 -14.49
C ILE A 290 8.91 2.98 -13.13
N LEU A 291 9.04 1.68 -12.85
CA LEU A 291 9.73 1.18 -11.65
C LEU A 291 11.20 1.65 -11.66
N THR A 292 11.91 1.42 -12.76
CA THR A 292 13.30 1.87 -12.98
C THR A 292 13.44 3.39 -12.80
N TYR A 293 12.48 4.18 -13.31
CA TYR A 293 12.46 5.64 -13.13
C TYR A 293 12.29 6.02 -11.66
N CYS A 294 11.34 5.40 -10.95
CA CYS A 294 11.10 5.65 -9.53
C CYS A 294 12.33 5.29 -8.68
N GLU A 295 12.97 4.16 -8.97
CA GLU A 295 14.20 3.70 -8.31
C GLU A 295 15.36 4.68 -8.55
N LYS A 296 15.67 5.00 -9.81
CA LYS A 296 16.76 5.94 -10.15
C LYS A 296 16.52 7.34 -9.59
N LEU A 297 15.28 7.82 -9.61
CA LEU A 297 14.91 9.11 -9.04
C LEU A 297 15.12 9.11 -7.51
N SER A 298 14.67 8.07 -6.81
CA SER A 298 14.90 7.91 -5.37
C SER A 298 16.39 7.77 -5.03
N ALA A 299 17.18 7.18 -5.93
CA ALA A 299 18.63 7.03 -5.78
C ALA A 299 19.44 8.31 -6.04
N LEU A 300 18.85 9.38 -6.60
CA LEU A 300 19.55 10.65 -6.80
C LEU A 300 20.07 11.20 -5.46
N PRO A 301 21.29 11.77 -5.39
CA PRO A 301 21.90 12.16 -4.12
C PRO A 301 21.05 13.08 -3.24
N LYS A 302 20.32 14.03 -3.86
CA LYS A 302 19.42 14.96 -3.14
C LYS A 302 18.14 14.30 -2.63
N GLU A 303 17.60 13.32 -3.37
CA GLU A 303 16.40 12.59 -2.94
C GLU A 303 16.74 11.63 -1.80
N ARG A 304 17.83 10.86 -1.97
CA ARG A 304 18.39 9.98 -0.95
C ARG A 304 18.74 10.74 0.34
N ALA A 305 19.33 11.93 0.23
CA ALA A 305 19.65 12.77 1.39
C ALA A 305 18.40 13.28 2.14
N ALA A 306 17.29 13.50 1.43
CA ALA A 306 15.99 13.87 2.01
C ALA A 306 15.11 12.64 2.35
N GLY A 307 15.68 11.43 2.30
CA GLY A 307 14.98 10.16 2.54
C GLY A 307 13.92 9.78 1.49
N ARG A 308 13.78 10.53 0.39
CA ARG A 308 12.62 10.47 -0.50
C ARG A 308 12.61 9.21 -1.36
N VAL A 309 11.54 8.43 -1.23
CA VAL A 309 11.29 7.21 -2.01
C VAL A 309 10.03 7.37 -2.84
N TYR A 310 10.19 7.26 -4.16
CA TYR A 310 9.15 7.49 -5.14
C TYR A 310 8.54 6.20 -5.66
N ARG A 311 7.30 6.32 -6.13
CA ARG A 311 6.50 5.29 -6.81
C ARG A 311 5.43 5.95 -7.67
N PHE A 312 4.63 5.16 -8.36
CA PHE A 312 3.36 5.60 -8.94
C PHE A 312 2.20 5.31 -7.95
N PRO A 313 1.03 5.98 -8.05
CA PRO A 313 -0.05 5.83 -7.08
C PRO A 313 -0.68 4.43 -7.09
N THR A 314 -1.42 4.09 -6.04
CA THR A 314 -2.46 3.04 -6.08
C THR A 314 -3.75 3.56 -6.70
N GLU A 315 -4.67 2.69 -7.15
CA GLU A 315 -6.01 3.15 -7.59
C GLU A 315 -6.75 3.92 -6.45
N ALA A 316 -6.49 3.59 -5.18
CA ALA A 316 -7.06 4.30 -4.02
C ALA A 316 -6.56 5.73 -3.89
N GLU A 317 -5.25 5.92 -3.89
CA GLU A 317 -4.62 7.24 -3.78
C GLU A 317 -4.95 8.11 -5.00
N TRP A 318 -4.93 7.53 -6.20
CA TRP A 318 -5.26 8.25 -7.42
C TRP A 318 -6.71 8.72 -7.44
N GLU A 319 -7.67 7.85 -7.11
CA GLU A 319 -9.09 8.20 -7.13
C GLU A 319 -9.45 9.19 -6.00
N PHE A 320 -8.83 9.05 -4.82
CA PHE A 320 -8.97 10.01 -3.72
C PHE A 320 -8.44 11.39 -4.11
N ALA A 321 -7.22 11.44 -4.65
CA ALA A 321 -6.59 12.66 -5.18
C ALA A 321 -7.42 13.29 -6.31
N CYS A 322 -7.97 12.49 -7.23
CA CYS A 322 -8.79 12.97 -8.34
C CYS A 322 -10.08 13.64 -7.85
N ARG A 323 -10.72 13.07 -6.84
CA ARG A 323 -12.00 13.56 -6.27
C ARG A 323 -11.83 14.83 -5.45
N ALA A 324 -10.68 15.02 -4.80
CA ALA A 324 -10.37 16.19 -3.97
C ALA A 324 -11.49 16.60 -2.99
N GLY A 325 -12.04 15.62 -2.26
CA GLY A 325 -13.15 15.79 -1.32
C GLY A 325 -14.56 15.64 -1.90
N SER A 326 -14.71 15.46 -3.22
CA SER A 326 -16.02 15.18 -3.83
C SER A 326 -16.60 13.81 -3.41
N PRO A 327 -17.88 13.75 -2.97
CA PRO A 327 -18.54 12.49 -2.64
C PRO A 327 -18.93 11.68 -3.89
N THR A 328 -19.10 12.31 -5.05
CA THR A 328 -19.55 11.65 -6.29
C THR A 328 -18.39 11.41 -7.26
N LEU A 329 -18.55 10.38 -8.11
CA LEU A 329 -17.57 9.96 -9.11
C LEU A 329 -17.41 11.05 -10.19
N TRP A 330 -16.20 11.50 -10.46
CA TRP A 330 -15.95 12.35 -11.62
C TRP A 330 -16.18 11.53 -12.91
N PRO A 331 -16.97 11.98 -13.91
CA PRO A 331 -17.42 13.37 -14.14
C PRO A 331 -18.91 13.63 -13.82
N THR A 332 -19.55 12.84 -12.95
CA THR A 332 -20.94 13.13 -12.51
C THR A 332 -21.02 14.33 -11.57
N THR A 333 -19.85 14.85 -11.15
CA THR A 333 -19.64 16.07 -10.37
C THR A 333 -19.73 17.35 -11.19
N ILE A 334 -19.61 17.26 -12.51
CA ILE A 334 -19.29 18.40 -13.39
C ILE A 334 -20.23 18.38 -14.59
N GLU A 335 -20.83 19.54 -14.85
CA GLU A 335 -21.68 19.78 -16.02
C GLU A 335 -20.97 19.36 -17.32
N PRO A 336 -21.65 18.65 -18.24
CA PRO A 336 -21.04 18.13 -19.46
C PRO A 336 -20.22 19.14 -20.26
N SER A 337 -20.69 20.40 -20.33
CA SER A 337 -20.03 21.50 -21.02
C SER A 337 -18.69 21.92 -20.38
N MET A 338 -18.58 21.89 -19.05
CA MET A 338 -17.37 22.31 -18.33
C MET A 338 -16.26 21.26 -18.30
N ARG A 339 -16.50 20.02 -18.78
CA ARG A 339 -15.52 18.93 -18.67
C ARG A 339 -14.23 19.20 -19.45
N GLY A 340 -14.32 19.93 -20.56
CA GLY A 340 -13.18 20.36 -21.37
C GLY A 340 -12.30 21.43 -20.71
N ASP A 341 -12.75 22.03 -19.60
CA ASP A 341 -11.97 22.99 -18.83
C ASP A 341 -10.96 22.31 -17.90
N PHE A 342 -11.19 21.05 -17.54
CA PHE A 342 -10.40 20.28 -16.57
C PHE A 342 -9.49 19.22 -17.21
N GLY A 343 -9.51 19.09 -18.55
CA GLY A 343 -8.81 18.00 -19.22
C GLY A 343 -8.77 18.08 -20.73
N TRP A 344 -7.79 17.36 -21.30
CA TRP A 344 -7.63 17.15 -22.73
C TRP A 344 -8.21 15.77 -23.13
N PHE A 345 -9.19 15.78 -24.02
CA PHE A 345 -10.04 14.66 -24.42
C PHE A 345 -10.21 14.62 -25.94
N GLY A 346 -10.83 13.57 -26.48
CA GLY A 346 -11.01 13.42 -27.94
C GLY A 346 -11.66 14.62 -28.62
N ASP A 347 -12.51 15.35 -27.89
CA ASP A 347 -13.31 16.47 -28.40
C ASP A 347 -12.56 17.82 -28.39
N ASN A 348 -11.42 17.94 -27.67
CA ASN A 348 -10.69 19.20 -27.50
C ASN A 348 -9.15 19.09 -27.53
N SER A 349 -8.58 17.91 -27.75
CA SER A 349 -7.12 17.67 -27.71
C SER A 349 -6.40 17.84 -29.05
N GLU A 350 -7.13 18.07 -30.14
CA GLU A 350 -6.58 18.09 -31.51
C GLU A 350 -5.88 16.78 -31.92
N GLY A 351 -6.13 15.68 -31.20
CA GLY A 351 -5.53 14.39 -31.51
C GLY A 351 -4.10 14.20 -30.99
N GLN A 352 -3.73 14.93 -29.92
CA GLN A 352 -2.42 14.86 -29.29
C GLN A 352 -2.47 15.06 -27.77
N THR A 353 -1.39 14.72 -27.07
CA THR A 353 -1.15 15.24 -25.71
C THR A 353 -1.01 16.76 -25.73
N HIS A 354 -0.97 17.39 -24.57
CA HIS A 354 -0.65 18.81 -24.41
C HIS A 354 0.33 18.99 -23.24
N PRO A 355 1.03 20.14 -23.15
CA PRO A 355 1.83 20.47 -21.98
C PRO A 355 0.99 20.39 -20.70
N VAL A 356 1.58 19.84 -19.64
CA VAL A 356 0.89 19.65 -18.36
C VAL A 356 0.49 20.98 -17.72
N GLY A 357 -0.56 20.97 -16.91
CA GLY A 357 -0.99 22.13 -16.12
C GLY A 357 -1.77 23.20 -16.88
N GLN A 358 -2.11 22.99 -18.16
CA GLN A 358 -2.79 23.99 -19.00
C GLN A 358 -4.33 24.05 -18.80
N LYS A 359 -4.91 23.10 -18.07
CA LYS A 359 -6.34 23.06 -17.74
C LYS A 359 -6.59 23.45 -16.28
N ARG A 360 -7.85 23.58 -15.87
CA ARG A 360 -8.22 23.85 -14.48
C ARG A 360 -7.85 22.67 -13.60
N ALA A 361 -7.13 22.94 -12.51
CA ALA A 361 -6.92 21.98 -11.45
C ALA A 361 -8.21 21.62 -10.71
N ASN A 362 -8.20 20.47 -10.03
CA ASN A 362 -9.24 20.12 -9.06
C ASN A 362 -9.09 20.90 -7.73
N ALA A 363 -9.98 20.64 -6.77
CA ALA A 363 -10.04 21.37 -5.49
C ALA A 363 -8.78 21.24 -4.60
N TRP A 364 -7.85 20.34 -4.90
CA TRP A 364 -6.55 20.22 -4.19
C TRP A 364 -5.37 20.80 -4.99
N GLY A 365 -5.63 21.42 -6.15
CA GLY A 365 -4.59 21.99 -7.00
C GLY A 365 -3.89 20.96 -7.88
N LEU A 366 -4.48 19.79 -8.11
CA LEU A 366 -3.96 18.77 -9.02
C LEU A 366 -4.50 18.98 -10.43
N TYR A 367 -3.59 19.01 -11.41
CA TYR A 367 -3.87 19.18 -12.83
C TYR A 367 -3.87 17.83 -13.54
N ASP A 368 -4.58 17.77 -14.67
CA ASP A 368 -4.58 16.66 -15.60
C ASP A 368 -4.94 15.29 -14.98
N MET A 369 -5.56 15.27 -13.80
CA MET A 369 -6.15 14.06 -13.19
C MET A 369 -7.24 13.42 -14.08
N ARG A 370 -7.55 14.01 -15.24
CA ARG A 370 -8.68 13.73 -16.11
C ARG A 370 -8.30 14.14 -17.54
N GLY A 371 -8.07 13.18 -18.44
CA GLY A 371 -7.61 13.48 -19.80
C GLY A 371 -6.09 13.60 -19.89
N ASN A 372 -5.58 14.24 -20.94
CA ASN A 372 -4.17 14.25 -21.36
C ASN A 372 -3.62 12.82 -21.58
N VAL A 373 -2.97 12.16 -20.62
CA VAL A 373 -2.72 10.71 -20.68
C VAL A 373 -3.37 9.97 -19.52
N SER A 374 -3.73 8.69 -19.76
CA SER A 374 -4.22 7.84 -18.69
C SER A 374 -3.05 7.44 -17.79
N GLU A 375 -3.27 7.38 -16.49
CA GLU A 375 -2.17 7.26 -15.55
C GLU A 375 -2.12 5.88 -14.91
N PHE A 376 -0.98 5.20 -15.02
CA PHE A 376 -0.76 3.91 -14.39
C PHE A 376 -0.93 3.98 -12.87
N CYS A 377 -1.69 3.01 -12.35
CA CYS A 377 -1.99 2.85 -10.93
C CYS A 377 -1.70 1.42 -10.49
N SER A 378 -1.02 1.27 -9.36
CA SER A 378 -0.78 -0.01 -8.69
C SER A 378 -2.04 -0.49 -7.96
N LYS A 379 -2.10 -1.80 -7.63
CA LYS A 379 -3.08 -2.43 -6.73
C LYS A 379 -4.56 -1.97 -6.90
N PRO A 380 -5.35 -2.61 -7.78
CA PRO A 380 -6.76 -2.25 -7.98
C PRO A 380 -7.60 -2.27 -6.68
N ILE A 381 -8.49 -1.29 -6.49
CA ILE A 381 -9.51 -1.30 -5.42
C ILE A 381 -10.63 -2.27 -5.79
N SER A 382 -11.05 -2.25 -7.05
CA SER A 382 -12.26 -2.93 -7.50
C SER A 382 -12.16 -4.45 -7.37
N GLN A 383 -13.01 -5.04 -6.53
CA GLN A 383 -13.11 -6.49 -6.39
C GLN A 383 -13.50 -7.18 -7.71
N ALA A 384 -14.25 -6.51 -8.60
CA ALA A 384 -14.57 -7.03 -9.93
C ALA A 384 -13.36 -7.01 -10.90
N ILE A 385 -12.41 -6.09 -10.71
CA ILE A 385 -11.14 -6.07 -11.46
C ILE A 385 -10.18 -7.12 -10.90
N ARG A 386 -10.14 -7.30 -9.57
CA ARG A 386 -9.39 -8.39 -8.90
C ARG A 386 -9.91 -9.78 -9.26
N ALA A 387 -11.23 -9.96 -9.37
CA ALA A 387 -11.86 -11.24 -9.68
C ALA A 387 -11.96 -11.54 -11.17
N ASN A 388 -11.54 -10.63 -12.05
CA ASN A 388 -11.50 -10.89 -13.49
C ASN A 388 -10.20 -11.61 -13.83
N THR A 389 -10.27 -12.94 -14.00
CA THR A 389 -9.12 -13.81 -14.26
C THR A 389 -8.27 -13.32 -15.43
N LYS A 390 -8.89 -12.84 -16.51
CA LYS A 390 -8.16 -12.32 -17.69
C LYS A 390 -7.40 -11.02 -17.40
N VAL A 391 -7.89 -10.20 -16.47
CA VAL A 391 -7.15 -9.04 -15.97
C VAL A 391 -6.03 -9.45 -15.02
N GLN A 392 -6.25 -10.47 -14.18
CA GLN A 392 -5.18 -11.02 -13.33
C GLN A 392 -4.08 -11.68 -14.16
N GLU A 393 -4.41 -12.48 -15.17
CA GLU A 393 -3.46 -13.05 -16.14
C GLU A 393 -2.64 -11.95 -16.84
N LEU A 394 -3.27 -10.85 -17.27
CA LEU A 394 -2.57 -9.72 -17.90
C LEU A 394 -1.67 -8.94 -16.92
N ILE A 395 -2.02 -8.87 -15.65
CA ILE A 395 -1.19 -8.25 -14.60
C ILE A 395 -0.03 -9.20 -14.21
N GLN A 396 -0.31 -10.49 -14.03
CA GLN A 396 0.66 -11.52 -13.62
C GLN A 396 1.69 -11.83 -14.71
N SER A 397 1.33 -11.73 -15.99
CA SER A 397 2.26 -11.88 -17.12
C SER A 397 3.08 -10.61 -17.42
N GLY A 398 2.99 -9.56 -16.59
CA GLY A 398 3.59 -8.25 -16.85
C GLY A 398 3.01 -7.54 -18.08
N ALA A 399 1.99 -8.12 -18.71
CA ALA A 399 1.49 -7.69 -20.01
C ALA A 399 0.76 -6.34 -19.95
N SER A 400 -0.01 -6.03 -18.91
CA SER A 400 -0.74 -4.77 -18.84
C SER A 400 -1.10 -4.34 -17.42
N GLN A 401 -1.00 -3.03 -17.17
CA GLN A 401 -1.35 -2.43 -15.88
C GLN A 401 -2.61 -1.55 -16.00
N LEU A 402 -3.30 -1.37 -14.88
CA LEU A 402 -4.46 -0.49 -14.76
C LEU A 402 -4.05 0.98 -14.93
N ALA A 403 -4.76 1.71 -15.78
CA ALA A 403 -4.61 3.16 -15.96
C ALA A 403 -5.94 3.90 -15.82
N LEU A 404 -5.91 5.10 -15.25
CA LEU A 404 -7.10 5.89 -14.85
C LEU A 404 -7.12 7.30 -15.50
N GLY A 405 -8.21 8.04 -15.32
CA GLY A 405 -8.34 9.45 -15.73
C GLY A 405 -8.82 9.66 -17.18
N GLY A 406 -8.54 8.72 -18.07
CA GLY A 406 -8.76 8.89 -19.50
C GLY A 406 -7.60 9.60 -20.16
N ASN A 407 -7.71 9.97 -21.42
CA ASN A 407 -6.61 10.53 -22.21
C ASN A 407 -7.17 11.41 -23.33
N TRP A 408 -6.27 11.99 -24.13
CA TRP A 408 -6.57 12.84 -25.27
C TRP A 408 -7.45 12.19 -26.38
N ARG A 409 -7.70 10.87 -26.38
CA ARG A 409 -8.74 10.23 -27.22
C ARG A 409 -10.00 9.80 -26.49
N SER A 410 -10.00 9.83 -25.16
CA SER A 410 -11.13 9.39 -24.35
C SER A 410 -12.29 10.38 -24.46
N LYS A 411 -13.51 9.86 -24.39
CA LYS A 411 -14.71 10.69 -24.19
C LYS A 411 -14.67 11.27 -22.78
N SER A 412 -14.82 12.59 -22.66
CA SER A 412 -14.80 13.33 -21.38
C SER A 412 -15.83 12.84 -20.35
N SER A 413 -16.89 12.17 -20.81
CA SER A 413 -17.98 11.61 -20.00
C SER A 413 -17.67 10.30 -19.27
N LEU A 414 -16.55 9.63 -19.56
CA LEU A 414 -16.19 8.32 -18.98
C LEU A 414 -15.24 8.46 -17.79
N ARG A 415 -15.17 7.46 -16.89
CA ARG A 415 -14.13 7.40 -15.83
C ARG A 415 -12.71 7.33 -16.41
N GLY A 416 -12.56 6.84 -17.64
CA GLY A 416 -11.26 6.68 -18.30
C GLY A 416 -10.46 5.49 -17.79
N LEU A 417 -11.15 4.40 -17.46
CA LEU A 417 -10.56 3.13 -17.04
C LEU A 417 -9.96 2.41 -18.24
N THR A 418 -8.65 2.17 -18.23
CA THR A 418 -7.92 1.48 -19.31
C THR A 418 -7.03 0.39 -18.72
N ILE A 419 -6.77 -0.67 -19.48
CA ILE A 419 -5.72 -1.66 -19.21
C ILE A 419 -4.76 -1.58 -20.39
N SER A 420 -3.47 -1.30 -20.16
CA SER A 420 -2.52 -1.00 -21.23
C SER A 420 -1.11 -1.51 -20.96
N ARG A 421 -0.33 -1.68 -22.05
CA ARG A 421 1.06 -2.14 -22.08
C ARG A 421 2.02 -0.94 -21.97
N GLU A 422 2.29 -0.37 -23.13
CA GLU A 422 2.97 0.88 -23.47
C GLU A 422 2.10 1.48 -24.58
N SER A 423 1.83 2.78 -24.54
CA SER A 423 0.90 3.37 -25.51
C SER A 423 1.01 4.90 -25.53
N PRO A 424 0.77 5.56 -26.68
CA PRO A 424 0.67 7.01 -26.74
C PRO A 424 -0.56 7.59 -26.05
N PHE A 425 -1.29 6.79 -25.26
CA PHE A 425 -2.44 7.20 -24.47
C PHE A 425 -2.17 7.09 -22.96
N VAL A 426 -1.01 6.60 -22.53
CA VAL A 426 -0.76 6.20 -21.14
C VAL A 426 0.62 6.64 -20.67
N GLY A 427 0.63 7.29 -19.50
CA GLY A 427 1.80 7.70 -18.74
C GLY A 427 1.56 7.46 -17.25
N PHE A 428 2.07 8.33 -16.38
CA PHE A 428 1.90 8.23 -14.93
C PHE A 428 2.17 9.57 -14.23
N ARG A 429 1.73 9.67 -12.97
CA ARG A 429 2.23 10.67 -12.01
C ARG A 429 2.92 10.01 -10.82
N LEU A 430 3.74 10.81 -10.13
CA LEU A 430 4.58 10.35 -9.04
C LEU A 430 3.87 10.41 -7.69
N VAL A 431 4.22 9.54 -6.76
CA VAL A 431 3.84 9.56 -5.33
C VAL A 431 5.07 9.37 -4.46
N LEU A 432 5.11 10.07 -3.32
CA LEU A 432 6.09 9.92 -2.24
C LEU A 432 5.35 9.66 -0.92
N SER A 433 5.72 8.58 -0.23
CA SER A 433 5.13 8.19 1.07
C SER A 433 5.79 8.94 2.25
N PRO A 434 5.12 9.07 3.43
CA PRO A 434 5.67 9.72 4.63
C PRO A 434 6.94 9.08 5.17
N SER A 435 7.13 7.78 4.94
CA SER A 435 8.36 7.06 5.29
C SER A 435 9.60 7.60 4.58
N GLY A 436 9.43 8.44 3.54
CA GLY A 436 10.50 9.20 2.90
C GLY A 436 10.43 10.71 3.11
N MET A 437 9.82 11.15 4.22
CA MET A 437 9.87 12.54 4.70
C MET A 437 10.74 12.57 5.98
N LYS A 438 12.05 12.80 5.82
CA LYS A 438 12.98 13.06 6.93
C LYS A 438 13.92 14.21 6.57
#